data_AF-A0A182SMK2-F1
#
_entry.id   AF-A0A182SMK2-F1
#
_cell.length_a   1.000
_cell.length_b   1.000
_cell.length_c   1.000
_cell.angle_alpha   90.00
_cell.angle_beta   90.00
_cell.angle_gamma   90.00
#
_symmetry.space_group_name_H-M   'P 1'
#
loop_
_entity.id
_entity.type
_entity.pdbx_description
1 polymer ?
#
loop_
_entity_poly.entity_id
_entity_poly.type
_entity_poly.pdbx_seq_one_letter_code
_entity_poly.pdbx_strand_id
1 'polypeptide(L)'
;MYGRRAENCAKNRRFDDAIECHRKAISHLNEALKLQTNAVVQESLQLQRKYHLKQVDWLLVKKQQYDRYLRAVDYQRRKNPEFLAQQIEKMDKYNELQVAIYHNLDDTDGLLETLSRNIATNSPALAAANASGSGTKTVNDLIALNHSLHILIQRMSQNVDEYATENEELREKVRYYEREAKETGCSDSAKGVDAESSANTGKGGGSGHGSGTQKHSVGLMHDNLSTLAPLEMPVFDLSDFDNH
;
A
#
# COMPACT_ATOMS: atom_id res chain seq x y z
N MET A 1 -12.91 -36.59 -12.31
CA MET A 1 -13.78 -35.71 -11.48
C MET A 1 -13.00 -34.99 -10.38
N TYR A 2 -12.15 -35.69 -9.62
CA TYR A 2 -11.40 -35.11 -8.48
C TYR A 2 -10.39 -34.00 -8.84
N GLY A 3 -9.76 -34.04 -10.03
CA GLY A 3 -8.83 -32.97 -10.47
C GLY A 3 -9.49 -31.59 -10.55
N ARG A 4 -10.60 -31.47 -11.28
CA ARG A 4 -11.36 -30.20 -11.39
C ARG A 4 -11.85 -29.68 -10.04
N ARG A 5 -12.28 -30.58 -9.15
CA ARG A 5 -12.70 -30.22 -7.78
C ARG A 5 -11.53 -29.71 -6.95
N ALA A 6 -10.37 -30.36 -7.04
CA ALA A 6 -9.17 -29.95 -6.33
C ALA A 6 -8.69 -28.56 -6.78
N GLU A 7 -8.70 -28.29 -8.08
CA GLU A 7 -8.33 -26.97 -8.63
C GLU A 7 -9.25 -25.86 -8.11
N ASN A 8 -10.56 -26.10 -8.03
CA ASN A 8 -11.50 -25.14 -7.48
C ASN A 8 -11.26 -24.88 -5.99
N CYS A 9 -11.04 -25.94 -5.21
CA CYS A 9 -10.71 -25.83 -3.79
C CYS A 9 -9.40 -25.03 -3.58
N ALA A 10 -8.37 -25.29 -4.39
CA ALA A 10 -7.09 -24.58 -4.32
C ALA A 10 -7.23 -23.09 -4.68
N LYS A 11 -8.00 -22.75 -5.72
CA LYS A 11 -8.31 -21.34 -6.07
C LYS A 11 -9.00 -20.59 -4.93
N ASN A 12 -9.87 -21.29 -4.20
CA ASN A 12 -10.60 -20.74 -3.06
C ASN A 12 -9.82 -20.85 -1.74
N ARG A 13 -8.51 -21.11 -1.78
CA ARG A 13 -7.60 -21.22 -0.63
C ARG A 13 -7.99 -22.33 0.38
N ARG A 14 -8.85 -23.26 -0.03
CA ARG A 14 -9.24 -24.46 0.72
C ARG A 14 -8.25 -25.59 0.43
N PHE A 15 -7.01 -25.42 0.91
CA PHE A 15 -5.91 -26.33 0.59
C PHE A 15 -6.13 -27.76 1.12
N ASP A 16 -6.73 -27.91 2.30
CA ASP A 16 -7.01 -29.24 2.87
C ASP A 16 -7.99 -30.05 2.02
N ASP A 17 -9.07 -29.41 1.55
CA ASP A 17 -10.05 -30.05 0.67
C ASP A 17 -9.45 -30.41 -0.70
N ALA A 18 -8.56 -29.57 -1.23
CA ALA A 18 -7.85 -29.83 -2.48
C ALA A 18 -6.90 -31.03 -2.34
N ILE A 19 -6.14 -31.09 -1.24
CA ILE A 19 -5.26 -32.22 -0.91
C ILE A 19 -6.07 -33.51 -0.78
N GLU A 20 -7.21 -33.47 -0.09
CA GLU A 20 -8.06 -34.65 0.07
C GLU A 20 -8.60 -35.14 -1.28
N CYS A 21 -8.97 -34.24 -2.19
CA CYS A 21 -9.40 -34.60 -3.54
C CYS A 21 -8.29 -35.34 -4.31
N HIS A 22 -7.04 -34.88 -4.26
CA HIS A 22 -5.91 -35.59 -4.88
C HIS A 22 -5.59 -36.92 -4.21
N ARG A 23 -5.68 -37.01 -2.87
CA ARG A 23 -5.53 -38.28 -2.14
C ARG A 23 -6.58 -39.31 -2.54
N LYS A 24 -7.84 -38.90 -2.69
CA LYS A 24 -8.92 -39.77 -3.20
C LYS A 24 -8.64 -40.22 -4.63
N ALA A 25 -8.16 -39.34 -5.50
CA ALA A 25 -7.76 -39.70 -6.86
C ALA A 25 -6.63 -40.75 -6.86
N ILE A 26 -5.61 -40.59 -6.01
CA ILE A 26 -4.52 -41.56 -5.84
C ILE A 26 -5.06 -42.92 -5.37
N SER A 27 -6.00 -42.94 -4.42
CA SER A 27 -6.62 -44.19 -3.95
C SER A 27 -7.28 -44.95 -5.09
N HIS A 28 -8.12 -44.27 -5.87
CA HIS A 28 -8.80 -44.88 -7.02
C HIS A 28 -7.83 -45.36 -8.10
N LEU A 29 -6.75 -44.61 -8.36
CA LEU A 29 -5.70 -45.02 -9.29
C LEU A 29 -4.94 -46.26 -8.80
N ASN A 30 -4.69 -46.38 -7.49
CA ASN A 30 -4.07 -47.57 -6.90
C ASN A 30 -4.98 -48.81 -7.05
N GLU A 31 -6.29 -48.65 -6.88
CA GLU A 31 -7.26 -49.73 -7.08
C GLU A 31 -7.31 -50.16 -8.55
N ALA A 32 -7.37 -49.20 -9.48
CA ALA A 32 -7.33 -49.48 -10.91
C ALA A 32 -6.03 -50.20 -11.34
N LEU A 33 -4.88 -49.82 -10.78
CA LEU A 33 -3.60 -50.46 -11.04
C LEU A 33 -3.55 -51.94 -10.63
N LYS A 34 -4.33 -52.35 -9.61
CA LYS A 34 -4.40 -53.76 -9.18
C LYS A 34 -5.16 -54.65 -10.16
N LEU A 35 -6.10 -54.08 -10.91
CA LEU A 35 -7.01 -54.81 -11.80
C LEU A 35 -6.50 -54.86 -13.25
N GLN A 36 -5.58 -53.97 -13.61
CA GLN A 36 -5.17 -53.80 -15.00
C GLN A 36 -4.04 -54.75 -15.41
N THR A 37 -4.17 -55.38 -16.57
CA THR A 37 -3.19 -56.32 -17.12
C THR A 37 -2.42 -55.77 -18.32
N ASN A 38 -2.97 -54.77 -19.01
CA ASN A 38 -2.30 -54.12 -20.14
C ASN A 38 -1.19 -53.17 -19.67
N ALA A 39 0.04 -53.42 -20.10
CA ALA A 39 1.24 -52.67 -19.71
C ALA A 39 1.17 -51.17 -20.03
N VAL A 40 0.63 -50.80 -21.20
CA VAL A 40 0.51 -49.39 -21.63
C VAL A 40 -0.44 -48.62 -20.70
N VAL A 41 -1.56 -49.25 -20.34
CA VAL A 41 -2.53 -48.63 -19.43
C VAL A 41 -1.97 -48.56 -18.01
N GLN A 42 -1.24 -49.57 -17.55
CA GLN A 42 -0.56 -49.53 -16.25
C GLN A 42 0.43 -48.36 -16.18
N GLU A 43 1.25 -48.15 -17.21
CA GLU A 43 2.18 -47.03 -17.26
C GLU A 43 1.45 -45.67 -17.20
N SER A 44 0.38 -45.52 -17.98
CA SER A 44 -0.45 -44.30 -17.96
C SER A 44 -1.04 -44.02 -16.57
N LEU A 45 -1.59 -45.03 -15.91
CA LEU A 45 -2.14 -44.91 -14.56
C LEU A 45 -1.06 -44.58 -13.52
N GLN A 46 0.14 -45.17 -13.66
CA GLN A 46 1.28 -44.83 -12.80
C GLN A 46 1.71 -43.37 -12.97
N LEU A 47 1.71 -42.86 -14.20
CA LEU A 47 2.06 -41.46 -14.48
C LEU A 47 1.03 -40.50 -13.86
N GLN A 48 -0.27 -40.80 -14.00
CA GLN A 48 -1.34 -40.02 -13.37
C GLN A 48 -1.24 -40.04 -11.84
N ARG A 49 -0.90 -41.19 -11.25
CA ARG A 49 -0.68 -41.31 -9.80
C ARG A 49 0.50 -40.45 -9.35
N LYS A 50 1.63 -40.50 -10.07
CA LYS A 50 2.80 -39.65 -9.81
C LYS A 50 2.44 -38.16 -9.90
N TYR A 51 1.63 -37.77 -10.88
CA TYR A 51 1.14 -36.40 -11.00
C TYR A 51 0.36 -35.97 -9.74
N HIS A 52 -0.61 -36.77 -9.29
CA HIS A 52 -1.40 -36.40 -8.11
C HIS A 52 -0.59 -36.38 -6.81
N LEU A 53 0.44 -37.24 -6.68
CA LEU A 53 1.37 -37.17 -5.55
C LEU A 53 2.12 -35.83 -5.53
N LYS A 54 2.70 -35.42 -6.67
CA LYS A 54 3.37 -34.12 -6.80
C LYS A 54 2.42 -32.95 -6.51
N GLN A 55 1.16 -33.04 -6.91
CA GLN A 55 0.17 -32.00 -6.61
C GLN A 55 -0.13 -31.89 -5.10
N VAL A 56 -0.16 -33.01 -4.37
CA VAL A 56 -0.30 -32.98 -2.90
C VAL A 56 0.90 -32.28 -2.27
N ASP A 57 2.12 -32.61 -2.67
CA ASP A 57 3.33 -31.99 -2.12
C ASP A 57 3.36 -30.48 -2.38
N TRP A 58 3.01 -30.07 -3.60
CA TRP A 58 2.92 -28.65 -3.96
C TRP A 58 1.86 -27.90 -3.14
N LEU A 59 0.67 -28.51 -2.96
CA LEU A 59 -0.39 -27.91 -2.14
C LEU A 59 -0.02 -27.81 -0.66
N LEU A 60 0.75 -28.75 -0.11
CA LEU A 60 1.26 -28.67 1.27
C LEU A 60 2.19 -27.48 1.46
N VAL A 61 3.10 -27.24 0.52
CA VAL A 61 3.97 -26.05 0.55
C VAL A 61 3.14 -24.77 0.44
N LYS A 62 2.15 -24.73 -0.47
CA LYS A 62 1.26 -23.57 -0.62
C LYS A 62 0.43 -23.29 0.63
N LYS A 63 -0.09 -24.33 1.29
CA LYS A 63 -0.78 -24.21 2.58
C LYS A 63 0.14 -23.58 3.63
N GLN A 64 1.36 -24.09 3.77
CA GLN A 64 2.32 -23.57 4.75
C GLN A 64 2.67 -22.09 4.49
N GLN A 65 2.86 -21.70 3.22
CA GLN A 65 3.09 -20.30 2.85
C GLN A 65 1.90 -19.42 3.23
N TYR A 66 0.68 -19.89 2.95
CA TYR A 66 -0.54 -19.16 3.28
C TYR A 66 -0.72 -19.00 4.80
N ASP A 67 -0.44 -20.04 5.59
CA ASP A 67 -0.50 -19.97 7.05
C ASP A 67 0.50 -18.97 7.62
N ARG A 68 1.72 -18.89 7.06
CA ARG A 68 2.72 -17.87 7.45
C ARG A 68 2.24 -16.46 7.12
N TYR A 69 1.67 -16.27 5.93
CA TYR A 69 1.08 -14.99 5.52
C TYR A 69 -0.04 -14.55 6.47
N LEU A 70 -0.99 -15.44 6.78
CA LEU A 70 -2.07 -15.14 7.72
C LEU A 70 -1.54 -14.74 9.10
N ARG A 71 -0.53 -15.44 9.63
CA ARG A 71 0.10 -15.06 10.90
C ARG A 71 0.78 -13.70 10.85
N ALA A 72 1.42 -13.35 9.73
CA ALA A 72 2.03 -12.04 9.56
C ALA A 72 0.98 -10.91 9.50
N VAL A 73 -0.13 -11.14 8.80
CA VAL A 73 -1.27 -10.21 8.76
C VAL A 73 -1.90 -10.05 10.15
N ASP A 74 -2.15 -11.15 10.86
CA ASP A 74 -2.67 -11.10 12.23
C ASP A 74 -1.72 -10.38 13.18
N TYR A 75 -0.41 -10.59 13.03
CA TYR A 75 0.60 -9.87 13.79
C TYR A 75 0.58 -8.37 13.51
N GLN A 76 0.46 -7.96 12.25
CA GLN A 76 0.30 -6.54 11.89
C GLN A 76 -0.99 -5.95 12.46
N ARG A 77 -2.12 -6.68 12.37
CA ARG A 77 -3.40 -6.26 12.94
C ARG A 77 -3.32 -6.08 14.46
N ARG A 78 -2.59 -6.96 15.15
CA ARG A 78 -2.39 -6.89 16.61
C ARG A 78 -1.35 -5.86 17.05
N LYS A 79 -0.38 -5.51 16.20
CA LYS A 79 0.63 -4.48 16.49
C LYS A 79 0.21 -3.05 16.11
N ASN A 80 -0.77 -2.88 15.23
CA ASN A 80 -1.32 -1.57 14.84
C ASN A 80 -2.83 -1.37 15.13
N PRO A 81 -3.41 -1.83 16.26
CA PRO A 81 -4.81 -1.56 16.57
C PRO A 81 -5.04 -0.07 16.85
N GLU A 82 -4.08 0.60 17.49
CA GLU A 82 -4.17 2.05 17.79
C GLU A 82 -4.03 2.92 16.54
N PHE A 83 -3.22 2.53 15.55
CA PHE A 83 -3.10 3.27 14.30
C PHE A 83 -4.41 3.24 13.50
N LEU A 84 -5.04 2.06 13.41
CA LEU A 84 -6.33 1.92 12.73
C LEU A 84 -7.45 2.63 13.51
N ALA A 85 -7.46 2.52 14.84
CA ALA A 85 -8.41 3.25 15.69
C ALA A 85 -8.24 4.77 15.57
N GLN A 86 -7.01 5.30 15.59
CA GLN A 86 -6.74 6.72 15.37
C GLN A 86 -7.09 7.18 13.95
N GLN A 87 -6.91 6.32 12.95
CA GLN A 87 -7.27 6.66 11.57
C GLN A 87 -8.80 6.70 11.40
N ILE A 88 -9.52 5.78 12.03
CA ILE A 88 -10.98 5.78 12.10
C ILE A 88 -11.47 7.01 12.87
N GLU A 89 -10.92 7.29 14.05
CA GLU A 89 -11.28 8.47 14.85
C GLU A 89 -11.00 9.79 14.12
N LYS A 90 -9.90 9.86 13.35
CA LYS A 90 -9.61 11.02 12.49
C LYS A 90 -10.64 11.14 11.38
N MET A 91 -10.99 10.06 10.68
CA MET A 91 -12.04 10.08 9.65
C MET A 91 -13.39 10.50 10.22
N ASP A 92 -13.77 10.00 11.39
CA ASP A 92 -15.02 10.36 12.05
C ASP A 92 -15.05 11.85 12.41
N LYS A 93 -13.95 12.43 12.92
CA LYS A 93 -13.83 13.87 13.16
C LYS A 93 -13.92 14.71 11.88
N TYR A 94 -13.34 14.26 10.77
CA TYR A 94 -13.45 14.95 9.49
C TYR A 94 -14.90 14.92 8.95
N ASN A 95 -15.58 13.78 9.08
CA ASN A 95 -16.98 13.63 8.69
C ASN A 95 -17.90 14.50 9.56
N GLU A 96 -17.71 14.50 10.89
CA GLU A 96 -18.46 15.36 11.81
C GLU A 96 -18.27 16.85 11.49
N LEU A 97 -17.04 17.26 11.18
CA LEU A 97 -16.73 18.63 10.77
C LEU A 97 -17.41 18.98 9.44
N GLN A 98 -17.37 18.08 8.46
CA GLN A 98 -18.00 18.29 7.15
C GLN A 98 -19.53 18.44 7.29
N VAL A 99 -20.17 17.61 8.11
CA VAL A 99 -21.59 17.71 8.44
C VAL A 99 -21.89 19.04 9.14
N ALA A 100 -21.06 19.45 10.10
CA ALA A 100 -21.22 20.73 10.78
C ALA A 100 -21.07 21.92 9.83
N ILE A 101 -20.15 21.87 8.85
CA ILE A 101 -19.99 22.91 7.83
C ILE A 101 -21.25 23.02 6.98
N TYR A 102 -21.77 21.90 6.46
CA TYR A 102 -23.00 21.93 5.65
C TYR A 102 -24.23 22.40 6.45
N HIS A 103 -24.35 21.99 7.71
CA HIS A 103 -25.42 22.47 8.59
C HIS A 103 -25.35 23.97 8.83
N ASN A 104 -24.16 24.52 9.14
CA ASN A 104 -24.00 25.96 9.34
C ASN A 104 -24.31 26.77 8.07
N LEU A 105 -23.98 26.21 6.91
CA LEU A 105 -24.30 26.84 5.63
C LEU A 105 -25.81 26.89 5.38
N ASP A 106 -26.52 25.78 5.62
CA ASP A 106 -27.99 25.73 5.53
C ASP A 106 -28.67 26.68 6.53
N ASP A 107 -28.17 26.76 7.77
CA ASP A 107 -28.64 27.71 8.78
C ASP A 107 -28.45 29.17 8.31
N THR A 108 -27.31 29.46 7.69
CA THR A 108 -26.99 30.79 7.17
C THR A 108 -27.92 31.17 6.01
N ASP A 109 -28.24 30.23 5.12
CA ASP A 109 -29.22 30.43 4.04
C ASP A 109 -30.63 30.70 4.59
N GLY A 110 -31.06 29.95 5.60
CA GLY A 110 -32.35 30.19 6.28
C GLY A 110 -32.42 31.58 6.95
N LEU A 111 -31.31 32.03 7.55
CA LEU A 111 -31.19 33.36 8.14
C LEU A 111 -31.25 34.46 7.07
N LEU A 112 -30.51 34.30 5.96
CA LEU A 112 -30.50 35.26 4.85
C LEU A 112 -31.86 35.34 4.15
N GLU A 113 -32.55 34.21 3.99
CA GLU A 113 -33.91 34.18 3.44
C GLU A 113 -34.90 34.90 4.36
N THR A 114 -34.80 34.68 5.68
CA THR A 114 -35.62 35.36 6.67
C THR A 114 -35.36 36.87 6.69
N LEU A 115 -34.10 37.29 6.57
CA LEU A 115 -33.71 38.71 6.45
C LEU A 115 -34.25 39.33 5.16
N SER A 116 -34.10 38.65 4.02
CA SER A 116 -34.64 39.09 2.73
C SER A 116 -36.16 39.28 2.78
N ARG A 117 -36.86 38.30 3.36
CA ARG A 117 -38.32 38.32 3.55
C ARG A 117 -38.77 39.44 4.49
N ASN A 118 -38.07 39.64 5.61
CA ASN A 118 -38.37 40.70 6.57
C ASN A 118 -38.14 42.11 6.01
N ILE A 119 -37.14 42.30 5.15
CA ILE A 119 -36.91 43.57 4.46
C ILE A 119 -38.01 43.82 3.42
N ALA A 120 -38.48 42.77 2.74
CA ALA A 120 -39.58 42.85 1.78
C ALA A 120 -40.95 43.14 2.44
N THR A 121 -41.21 42.61 3.64
CA THR A 121 -42.52 42.74 4.32
C THR A 121 -42.64 43.98 5.21
N ASN A 122 -41.56 44.42 5.87
CA ASN A 122 -41.63 45.49 6.88
C ASN A 122 -41.36 46.91 6.33
N SER A 123 -41.22 47.11 5.01
CA SER A 123 -40.99 48.44 4.44
C SER A 123 -41.69 48.70 3.09
N PRO A 124 -43.04 48.68 3.04
CA PRO A 124 -43.75 49.26 1.90
C PRO A 124 -43.63 50.80 1.85
N ALA A 125 -43.33 51.48 2.98
CA ALA A 125 -43.28 52.95 3.06
C ALA A 125 -41.89 53.57 2.73
N LEU A 126 -40.81 52.80 2.77
CA LEU A 126 -39.44 53.25 2.42
C LEU A 126 -39.09 53.00 0.94
N ALA A 127 -39.86 52.16 0.25
CA ALA A 127 -39.69 51.87 -1.18
C ALA A 127 -39.95 53.09 -2.08
N ALA A 128 -40.69 54.11 -1.60
CA ALA A 128 -40.98 55.33 -2.35
C ALA A 128 -40.03 56.50 -2.04
N ALA A 129 -39.36 56.51 -0.89
CA ALA A 129 -38.54 57.66 -0.44
C ALA A 129 -37.03 57.48 -0.65
N ASN A 130 -36.56 56.24 -0.78
CA ASN A 130 -35.14 55.96 -1.01
C ASN A 130 -34.93 55.27 -2.35
N ALA A 131 -34.60 56.06 -3.37
CA ALA A 131 -33.91 55.61 -4.59
C ALA A 131 -32.48 55.07 -4.32
N SER A 132 -32.24 54.55 -3.12
CA SER A 132 -31.01 53.87 -2.71
C SER A 132 -31.42 52.54 -2.11
N GLY A 133 -31.62 51.55 -2.99
CA GLY A 133 -31.88 50.15 -2.66
C GLY A 133 -30.68 49.48 -1.99
N SER A 134 -30.09 50.12 -0.97
CA SER A 134 -28.84 49.71 -0.35
C SER A 134 -29.03 48.47 0.51
N GLY A 135 -30.08 48.39 1.35
CA GLY A 135 -30.29 47.25 2.25
C GLY A 135 -30.64 45.95 1.53
N THR A 136 -31.52 46.02 0.52
CA THR A 136 -31.86 44.86 -0.33
C THR A 136 -30.71 44.45 -1.22
N LYS A 137 -29.95 45.41 -1.77
CA LYS A 137 -28.73 45.11 -2.53
C LYS A 137 -27.67 44.43 -1.66
N THR A 138 -27.42 44.93 -0.45
CA THR A 138 -26.48 44.30 0.49
C THR A 138 -26.90 42.87 0.85
N VAL A 139 -28.18 42.60 1.10
CA VAL A 139 -28.66 41.23 1.37
C VAL A 139 -28.52 40.32 0.15
N ASN A 140 -28.84 40.82 -1.05
CA ASN A 140 -28.64 40.05 -2.29
C ASN A 140 -27.16 39.79 -2.58
N ASP A 141 -26.28 40.74 -2.31
CA ASP A 141 -24.83 40.58 -2.43
C ASP A 141 -24.32 39.53 -1.42
N LEU A 142 -24.87 39.49 -0.20
CA LEU A 142 -24.58 38.45 0.81
C LEU A 142 -25.06 37.07 0.36
N ILE A 143 -26.26 36.96 -0.23
CA ILE A 143 -26.78 35.69 -0.77
C ILE A 143 -25.87 35.19 -1.91
N ALA A 144 -25.47 36.07 -2.83
CA ALA A 144 -24.58 35.72 -3.94
C ALA A 144 -23.18 35.29 -3.44
N LEU A 145 -22.66 35.96 -2.41
CA LEU A 145 -21.39 35.62 -1.79
C LEU A 145 -21.48 34.27 -1.05
N ASN A 146 -22.57 34.03 -0.32
CA ASN A 146 -22.78 32.75 0.36
C ASN A 146 -22.87 31.59 -0.64
N HIS A 147 -23.64 31.76 -1.73
CA HIS A 147 -23.68 30.78 -2.81
C HIS A 147 -22.30 30.50 -3.43
N SER A 148 -21.48 31.54 -3.61
CA SER A 148 -20.10 31.38 -4.09
C SER A 148 -19.22 30.62 -3.10
N LEU A 149 -19.42 30.84 -1.79
CA LEU A 149 -18.75 30.11 -0.72
C LEU A 149 -19.13 28.62 -0.71
N HIS A 150 -20.42 28.30 -0.90
CA HIS A 150 -20.88 26.91 -1.07
C HIS A 150 -20.17 26.20 -2.22
N ILE A 151 -20.12 26.82 -3.40
CA ILE A 151 -19.44 26.25 -4.57
C ILE A 151 -17.96 26.00 -4.27
N LEU A 152 -17.30 26.94 -3.59
CA LEU A 152 -15.89 26.80 -3.23
C LEU A 152 -15.67 25.66 -2.23
N ILE A 153 -16.48 25.59 -1.17
CA ILE A 153 -16.39 24.53 -0.15
C ILE A 153 -16.64 23.16 -0.77
N GLN A 154 -17.61 23.05 -1.68
CA GLN A 154 -17.89 21.81 -2.38
C GLN A 154 -16.72 21.38 -3.29
N ARG A 155 -16.11 22.32 -4.03
CA ARG A 155 -14.90 22.05 -4.82
C ARG A 155 -13.71 21.66 -3.95
N MET A 156 -13.53 22.32 -2.80
CA MET A 156 -12.46 21.99 -1.86
C MET A 156 -12.66 20.60 -1.25
N SER A 157 -13.90 20.23 -0.89
CA SER A 157 -14.24 18.88 -0.42
C SER A 157 -13.89 17.82 -1.46
N GLN A 158 -14.27 18.05 -2.71
CA GLN A 158 -13.96 17.13 -3.80
C GLN A 158 -12.45 16.98 -4.03
N ASN A 159 -11.69 18.08 -4.01
CA ASN A 159 -10.24 18.03 -4.14
C ASN A 159 -9.57 17.26 -2.98
N VAL A 160 -10.09 17.40 -1.76
CA VAL A 160 -9.57 16.65 -0.59
C VAL A 160 -9.83 15.16 -0.76
N ASP A 161 -10.99 14.76 -1.26
CA ASP A 161 -11.30 13.35 -1.56
C ASP A 161 -10.37 12.81 -2.66
N GLU A 162 -10.17 13.56 -3.74
CA GLU A 162 -9.23 13.21 -4.82
C GLU A 162 -7.80 13.02 -4.29
N TYR A 163 -7.29 13.94 -3.47
CA TYR A 163 -5.96 13.80 -2.86
C TYR A 163 -5.86 12.66 -1.85
N ALA A 164 -6.95 12.33 -1.16
CA ALA A 164 -6.99 11.17 -0.27
C ALA A 164 -6.85 9.86 -1.08
N THR A 165 -7.54 9.76 -2.21
CA THR A 165 -7.41 8.59 -3.11
C THR A 165 -6.01 8.48 -3.72
N GLU A 166 -5.45 9.59 -4.23
CA GLU A 166 -4.09 9.62 -4.78
C GLU A 166 -3.04 9.23 -3.72
N ASN A 167 -3.20 9.72 -2.48
CA ASN A 167 -2.30 9.33 -1.38
C ASN A 167 -2.34 7.84 -1.06
N GLU A 168 -3.52 7.20 -1.09
CA GLU A 168 -3.62 5.76 -0.86
C GLU A 168 -2.93 4.97 -2.00
N GLU A 169 -3.10 5.41 -3.26
CA GLU A 169 -2.41 4.81 -4.41
C GLU A 169 -0.89 4.95 -4.29
N LEU A 170 -0.39 6.13 -3.91
CA LEU A 170 1.04 6.36 -3.71
C LEU A 170 1.59 5.51 -2.57
N ARG A 171 0.86 5.39 -1.45
CA ARG A 171 1.23 4.51 -0.34
C ARG A 171 1.24 3.03 -0.76
N GLU A 172 0.34 2.61 -1.63
CA GLU A 172 0.37 1.25 -2.20
C GLU A 172 1.59 1.04 -3.12
N LYS A 173 1.92 2.01 -3.99
CA LYS A 173 3.13 1.98 -4.81
C LYS A 173 4.40 1.89 -3.96
N VAL A 174 4.51 2.67 -2.89
CA VAL A 174 5.64 2.59 -1.95
C VAL A 174 5.73 1.21 -1.32
N ARG A 175 4.60 0.66 -0.82
CA ARG A 175 4.55 -0.70 -0.26
C ARG A 175 4.96 -1.78 -1.28
N TYR A 176 4.65 -1.58 -2.57
CA TYR A 176 5.06 -2.46 -3.64
C TYR A 176 6.58 -2.42 -3.84
N TYR A 177 7.16 -1.23 -3.99
CA TYR A 177 8.61 -1.09 -4.19
C TYR A 177 9.44 -1.53 -2.99
N GLU A 178 8.97 -1.29 -1.76
CA GLU A 178 9.63 -1.81 -0.55
C GLU A 178 9.64 -3.34 -0.49
N ARG A 179 8.63 -3.99 -1.06
CA ARG A 179 8.56 -5.45 -1.16
C ARG A 179 9.52 -5.97 -2.21
N GLU A 180 9.57 -5.32 -3.38
CA GLU A 180 10.48 -5.65 -4.47
C GLU A 180 11.95 -5.49 -4.05
N ALA A 181 12.28 -4.41 -3.33
CA ALA A 181 13.62 -4.16 -2.79
C ALA A 181 14.07 -5.22 -1.76
N LYS A 182 13.12 -5.74 -0.95
CA LYS A 182 13.41 -6.84 0.01
C LYS A 182 13.62 -8.18 -0.68
N GLU A 183 12.99 -8.41 -1.83
CA GLU A 183 13.16 -9.63 -2.62
C GLU A 183 14.47 -9.64 -3.42
N THR A 184 15.01 -8.45 -3.78
CA THR A 184 16.29 -8.31 -4.49
C THR A 184 17.53 -8.17 -3.58
N GLY A 185 17.36 -7.85 -2.29
CA GLY A 185 18.47 -7.62 -1.35
C GLY A 185 19.01 -8.84 -0.57
N CYS A 186 18.55 -10.07 -0.85
CA CYS A 186 18.96 -11.26 -0.08
C CYS A 186 20.07 -12.08 -0.74
N SER A 187 21.23 -11.45 -1.00
CA SER A 187 22.51 -12.15 -1.14
C SER A 187 23.67 -11.23 -0.77
N ASP A 188 23.90 -10.99 0.52
CA ASP A 188 25.23 -11.16 1.10
C ASP A 188 25.28 -10.70 2.57
N SER A 189 26.18 -11.34 3.30
CA SER A 189 26.69 -10.96 4.62
C SER A 189 25.91 -11.43 5.84
N ALA A 190 25.92 -12.76 6.03
CA ALA A 190 26.08 -13.34 7.36
C ALA A 190 27.57 -13.66 7.59
N LYS A 191 28.22 -12.90 8.48
CA LYS A 191 29.44 -13.17 9.28
C LYS A 191 29.76 -11.82 9.94
N GLY A 192 29.55 -11.58 11.24
CA GLY A 192 29.98 -12.40 12.36
C GLY A 192 31.47 -12.16 12.61
N VAL A 193 31.80 -11.38 13.64
CA VAL A 193 32.86 -11.58 14.66
C VAL A 193 33.24 -10.23 15.30
N ASP A 194 33.18 -10.24 16.62
CA ASP A 194 33.56 -9.22 17.59
C ASP A 194 35.04 -8.80 17.48
N ALA A 195 35.37 -7.56 17.87
CA ALA A 195 36.55 -7.27 18.70
C ALA A 195 36.73 -5.75 18.90
N GLU A 196 36.92 -5.39 20.15
CA GLU A 196 37.44 -4.13 20.67
C GLU A 196 38.69 -3.65 19.90
N SER A 197 38.85 -2.33 19.75
CA SER A 197 39.98 -1.58 20.33
C SER A 197 40.12 -0.17 19.73
N SER A 198 40.13 0.79 20.64
CA SER A 198 40.92 2.01 20.68
C SER A 198 41.66 2.52 19.43
N ALA A 199 41.36 3.79 19.15
CA ALA A 199 42.31 4.89 19.02
C ALA A 199 43.35 4.89 17.87
N ASN A 200 43.37 6.07 17.27
CA ASN A 200 44.56 6.90 17.01
C ASN A 200 44.98 7.07 15.54
N THR A 201 44.97 8.35 15.17
CA THR A 201 45.95 9.08 14.36
C THR A 201 46.16 8.70 12.89
N GLY A 202 45.82 9.67 12.03
CA GLY A 202 46.90 10.45 11.42
C GLY A 202 47.17 10.18 9.94
N LYS A 203 46.80 11.18 9.13
CA LYS A 203 47.54 11.74 7.99
C LYS A 203 48.40 10.80 7.14
N GLY A 204 48.02 10.72 5.86
CA GLY A 204 48.86 11.32 4.82
C GLY A 204 49.61 10.36 3.90
N GLY A 205 49.16 10.32 2.64
CA GLY A 205 50.01 10.57 1.47
C GLY A 205 50.91 9.44 0.97
N GLY A 206 50.79 9.17 -0.34
CA GLY A 206 51.97 8.91 -1.18
C GLY A 206 52.05 7.55 -1.87
N SER A 207 51.55 7.54 -3.12
CA SER A 207 52.12 6.94 -4.34
C SER A 207 53.29 5.93 -4.23
N GLY A 208 53.14 4.78 -4.89
CA GLY A 208 54.26 3.89 -5.20
C GLY A 208 53.87 2.70 -6.09
N HIS A 209 54.27 2.75 -7.36
CA HIS A 209 54.23 1.67 -8.35
C HIS A 209 55.10 0.45 -7.95
N GLY A 210 54.73 -0.77 -8.39
CA GLY A 210 55.70 -1.87 -8.49
C GLY A 210 55.16 -3.30 -8.54
N SER A 211 54.70 -3.70 -9.73
CA SER A 211 54.73 -5.04 -10.38
C SER A 211 55.29 -6.29 -9.64
N GLY A 212 54.56 -7.41 -9.76
CA GLY A 212 55.15 -8.71 -10.12
C GLY A 212 54.62 -9.97 -9.42
N THR A 213 53.70 -10.71 -10.04
CA THR A 213 53.93 -12.06 -10.64
C THR A 213 52.61 -12.76 -11.01
N GLN A 214 52.55 -13.19 -12.26
CA GLN A 214 51.46 -13.92 -12.91
C GLN A 214 51.32 -15.36 -12.41
N LYS A 215 50.10 -15.91 -12.49
CA LYS A 215 49.83 -17.27 -13.02
C LYS A 215 48.40 -17.36 -13.60
N HIS A 216 48.34 -17.51 -14.93
CA HIS A 216 47.37 -18.20 -15.83
C HIS A 216 45.95 -18.52 -15.29
N SER A 217 44.83 -18.33 -15.99
CA SER A 217 44.54 -18.26 -17.44
C SER A 217 43.12 -17.70 -17.74
N VAL A 218 43.02 -16.77 -18.70
CA VAL A 218 42.06 -16.62 -19.84
C VAL A 218 40.64 -17.23 -19.66
N GLY A 219 39.49 -16.55 -19.80
CA GLY A 219 39.12 -15.21 -20.26
C GLY A 219 37.78 -15.27 -21.04
N LEU A 220 36.79 -14.41 -20.72
CA LEU A 220 35.79 -13.84 -21.65
C LEU A 220 34.89 -12.78 -20.93
N MET A 221 35.32 -11.51 -21.07
CA MET A 221 34.54 -10.28 -21.34
C MET A 221 33.50 -9.75 -20.32
N HIS A 222 33.90 -8.81 -19.46
CA HIS A 222 33.69 -7.36 -19.64
C HIS A 222 33.87 -6.59 -18.32
N ASP A 223 35.11 -6.14 -18.08
CA ASP A 223 35.39 -4.97 -17.26
C ASP A 223 34.96 -3.72 -18.03
N ASN A 224 34.07 -2.90 -17.46
CA ASN A 224 33.94 -1.46 -17.70
C ASN A 224 32.92 -0.83 -16.72
N LEU A 225 33.14 -0.99 -15.42
CA LEU A 225 32.56 -0.05 -14.46
C LEU A 225 33.72 0.80 -13.95
N SER A 226 33.83 2.02 -14.48
CA SER A 226 34.66 3.06 -13.89
C SER A 226 34.36 3.11 -12.39
N THR A 227 35.39 2.97 -11.55
CA THR A 227 35.29 3.15 -10.11
C THR A 227 34.73 4.54 -9.85
N LEU A 228 33.42 4.61 -9.55
CA LEU A 228 32.76 5.86 -9.23
C LEU A 228 33.41 6.43 -7.97
N ALA A 229 33.71 7.73 -8.00
CA ALA A 229 34.22 8.42 -6.83
C ALA A 229 33.23 8.24 -5.67
N PRO A 230 33.70 8.07 -4.43
CA PRO A 230 32.82 7.93 -3.28
C PRO A 230 31.90 9.16 -3.19
N LEU A 231 30.60 8.91 -3.02
CA LEU A 231 29.62 9.98 -2.81
C LEU A 231 29.92 10.69 -1.48
N GLU A 232 30.42 11.92 -1.57
CA GLU A 232 30.46 12.82 -0.43
C GLU A 232 29.03 13.33 -0.19
N MET A 233 28.43 12.86 0.90
CA MET A 233 27.14 13.41 1.35
C MET A 233 27.37 14.79 1.98
N PRO A 234 26.48 15.76 1.73
CA PRO A 234 26.55 17.06 2.41
C PRO A 234 26.46 16.86 3.92
N VAL A 235 27.37 17.50 4.66
CA VAL A 235 27.31 17.59 6.11
C VAL A 235 26.25 18.64 6.44
N PHE A 236 25.10 18.19 6.92
CA PHE A 236 24.07 19.09 7.42
C PHE A 236 24.48 19.57 8.81
N ASP A 237 24.73 20.87 8.94
CA ASP A 237 24.90 21.51 10.23
C ASP A 237 23.51 21.72 10.85
N LEU A 238 23.22 20.98 11.92
CA LEU A 238 21.95 21.05 12.65
C LEU A 238 21.98 22.04 13.81
N SER A 239 23.05 22.85 13.90
CA SER A 239 23.19 23.87 14.95
C SER A 239 22.10 24.96 14.87
N ASP A 240 21.45 25.13 13.73
CA ASP A 240 20.40 26.14 13.52
C ASP A 240 18.99 25.67 13.91
N PHE A 241 18.80 24.40 14.26
CA PHE A 241 17.49 23.88 14.71
C PHE A 241 17.25 23.98 16.22
N ASP A 242 18.26 24.45 16.97
CA ASP A 242 18.21 24.61 18.41
C ASP A 242 18.21 26.10 18.79
N ASN A 243 17.24 26.88 18.29
CA ASN A 243 16.75 28.10 18.96
C ASN A 243 15.45 28.65 18.35
N HIS A 244 14.45 28.76 19.23
CA HIS A 244 13.13 29.39 19.14
C HIS A 244 11.96 28.61 18.52
#